data_AF-A0A1F9Y208-F1
#
_entry.id   AF-A0A1F9Y208-F1
#
_cell.length_a   1.000
_cell.length_b   1.000
_cell.length_c   1.000
_cell.angle_alpha   90.00
_cell.angle_beta   90.00
_cell.angle_gamma   90.00
#
_symmetry.space_group_name_H-M   'P 1'
#
loop_
_entity.id
_entity.type
_entity.pdbx_description
1 polymer ?
#
loop_
_entity_poly.entity_id
_entity_poly.type
_entity_poly.pdbx_seq_one_letter_code
_entity_poly.pdbx_strand_id
1 'polypeptide(L)'
;MKKIGLPKLCLSEAGFTLTELMIVIVIIGILSMVAIPKFMGATTKAKLVEFGPVLMQIYSLQEAYHQEMDRYAVNLLELDFTDPGSKYFDYTMSGDSLSYVAKATVKISLKDGQGNELKGEFVTVNEKKEHGGSENVRRVGRW
;
A
#
# COMPACT_ATOMS: atom_id res chain seq x y z
N MET A 1 -63.57 19.81 44.54
CA MET A 1 -62.29 20.00 43.82
C MET A 1 -61.79 18.64 43.35
N LYS A 2 -61.79 18.35 42.03
CA LYS A 2 -61.46 17.03 41.47
C LYS A 2 -60.17 17.17 40.63
N LYS A 3 -59.05 16.61 41.11
CA LYS A 3 -57.79 16.58 40.35
C LYS A 3 -57.94 15.58 39.21
N ILE A 4 -57.95 16.07 37.97
CA ILE A 4 -57.81 15.23 36.77
C ILE A 4 -56.34 14.80 36.66
N GLY A 5 -56.09 13.50 36.84
CA GLY A 5 -54.78 12.90 36.60
C GLY A 5 -54.60 12.67 35.10
N LEU A 6 -53.52 13.22 34.53
CA LEU A 6 -53.15 13.02 33.13
C LEU A 6 -52.68 11.55 32.91
N PRO A 7 -53.05 10.91 31.80
CA PRO A 7 -52.60 9.56 31.49
C PRO A 7 -51.10 9.53 31.24
N LYS A 8 -50.38 8.64 31.94
CA LYS A 8 -48.97 8.33 31.62
C LYS A 8 -48.94 7.54 30.31
N LEU A 9 -48.34 8.12 29.27
CA LEU A 9 -47.92 7.38 28.08
C LEU A 9 -46.80 6.43 28.50
N CYS A 10 -47.10 5.15 28.71
CA CYS A 10 -46.09 4.11 28.75
C CYS A 10 -45.50 3.97 27.34
N LEU A 11 -44.29 4.48 27.13
CA LEU A 11 -43.48 4.04 25.99
C LEU A 11 -43.15 2.56 26.24
N SER A 12 -43.62 1.68 25.35
CA SER A 12 -43.22 0.28 25.33
C SER A 12 -41.73 0.22 25.02
N GLU A 13 -40.91 -0.14 26.01
CA GLU A 13 -39.53 -0.58 25.76
C GLU A 13 -39.57 -1.96 25.11
N ALA A 14 -39.61 -1.99 23.79
CA ALA A 14 -39.44 -3.21 23.02
C ALA A 14 -37.98 -3.67 23.14
N GLY A 15 -37.74 -4.74 23.89
CA GLY A 15 -36.44 -5.41 23.96
C GLY A 15 -36.14 -6.20 22.68
N PHE A 16 -34.88 -6.18 22.23
CA PHE A 16 -34.41 -7.01 21.11
C PHE A 16 -34.57 -8.50 21.41
N THR A 17 -35.01 -9.29 20.43
CA THR A 17 -35.07 -10.75 20.58
C THR A 17 -33.69 -11.39 20.38
N LEU A 18 -33.41 -12.49 21.10
CA LEU A 18 -32.17 -13.27 20.92
C LEU A 18 -32.02 -13.75 19.46
N THR A 19 -33.14 -14.09 18.82
CA THR A 19 -33.21 -14.57 17.44
C THR A 19 -32.82 -13.49 16.42
N GLU A 20 -33.18 -12.22 16.67
CA GLU A 20 -32.73 -11.11 15.81
C GLU A 20 -31.22 -10.94 15.88
N LEU A 21 -30.64 -11.00 17.08
CA LEU A 21 -29.19 -10.91 17.23
C LEU A 21 -28.47 -12.09 16.55
N MET A 22 -29.01 -13.31 16.66
CA MET A 22 -28.44 -14.49 16.00
C MET A 22 -28.39 -14.36 14.47
N ILE A 23 -29.46 -13.88 13.84
CA ILE A 23 -29.49 -13.71 12.38
C ILE A 23 -28.50 -12.62 11.96
N VAL A 24 -28.40 -11.53 12.72
CA VAL A 24 -27.45 -10.44 12.46
C VAL A 24 -26.00 -10.94 12.52
N ILE A 25 -25.61 -11.71 13.55
CA ILE A 25 -24.24 -12.21 13.67
C ILE A 25 -23.88 -13.19 12.54
N VAL A 26 -24.85 -13.97 12.04
CA VAL A 26 -24.65 -14.88 10.91
C VAL A 26 -24.42 -14.08 9.62
N ILE A 27 -25.22 -13.06 9.36
CA ILE A 27 -25.07 -12.22 8.16
C ILE A 27 -23.73 -11.48 8.17
N ILE A 28 -23.34 -10.83 9.28
CA ILE A 28 -22.03 -10.16 9.37
C ILE A 28 -20.88 -11.17 9.27
N GLY A 29 -21.05 -12.40 9.77
CA GLY A 29 -20.08 -13.48 9.62
C GLY A 29 -19.80 -13.79 8.16
N ILE A 30 -20.85 -14.03 7.36
CA ILE A 30 -20.74 -14.33 5.93
C ILE A 30 -20.11 -13.15 5.17
N LEU A 31 -20.58 -11.93 5.42
CA LEU A 31 -20.07 -10.74 4.74
C LEU A 31 -18.59 -10.49 5.08
N SER A 32 -18.20 -10.66 6.35
CA SER A 32 -16.82 -10.43 6.79
C SER A 32 -15.82 -11.39 6.15
N MET A 33 -16.21 -12.66 5.94
CA MET A 33 -15.37 -13.67 5.30
C MET A 33 -14.94 -13.26 3.88
N VAL A 34 -15.82 -12.59 3.14
CA VAL A 34 -15.53 -12.11 1.77
C VAL A 34 -14.89 -10.72 1.78
N ALA A 35 -15.30 -9.85 2.69
CA ALA A 35 -14.86 -8.46 2.73
C ALA A 35 -13.41 -8.28 3.23
N ILE A 36 -13.02 -8.98 4.30
CA ILE A 36 -11.70 -8.85 4.92
C ILE A 36 -10.54 -9.15 3.95
N PRO A 37 -10.49 -10.30 3.25
CA PRO A 37 -9.37 -10.61 2.36
C PRO A 37 -9.27 -9.61 1.19
N LYS A 38 -10.42 -9.18 0.65
CA LYS A 38 -10.47 -8.17 -0.41
C LYS A 38 -9.94 -6.81 0.07
N PHE A 39 -10.34 -6.37 1.26
CA PHE A 39 -9.88 -5.12 1.85
C PHE A 39 -8.37 -5.14 2.12
N MET A 40 -7.84 -6.24 2.68
CA MET A 40 -6.40 -6.39 2.93
C MET A 40 -5.58 -6.24 1.64
N GLY A 41 -5.97 -6.93 0.56
CA GLY A 41 -5.29 -6.80 -0.73
C GLY A 41 -5.32 -5.38 -1.31
N ALA A 42 -6.45 -4.68 -1.18
CA ALA A 42 -6.59 -3.29 -1.63
C ALA A 42 -5.67 -2.33 -0.87
N THR A 43 -5.57 -2.48 0.46
CA THR A 43 -4.67 -1.65 1.28
C THR A 43 -3.20 -1.89 0.95
N THR A 44 -2.80 -3.14 0.67
CA THR A 44 -1.43 -3.44 0.25
C THR A 44 -1.13 -2.81 -1.10
N LYS A 45 -2.03 -2.95 -2.07
CA LYS A 45 -1.86 -2.31 -3.39
C LYS A 45 -1.71 -0.80 -3.28
N ALA A 46 -2.53 -0.13 -2.45
CA ALA A 46 -2.43 1.31 -2.24
C ALA A 46 -1.05 1.73 -1.68
N LYS A 47 -0.48 0.95 -0.76
CA LYS A 47 0.86 1.18 -0.22
C LYS A 47 1.94 0.94 -1.26
N LEU A 48 1.80 -0.11 -2.08
CA LEU A 48 2.79 -0.42 -3.12
C LEU A 48 2.84 0.63 -4.23
N VAL A 49 1.75 1.32 -4.55
CA VAL A 49 1.78 2.36 -5.60
C VAL A 49 2.74 3.53 -5.28
N GLU A 50 3.18 3.68 -4.03
CA GLU A 50 4.10 4.72 -3.60
C GLU A 50 5.49 4.64 -4.27
N PHE A 51 6.02 3.44 -4.55
CA PHE A 51 7.38 3.33 -5.10
C PHE A 51 7.49 3.82 -6.54
N GLY A 52 6.41 3.72 -7.32
CA GLY A 52 6.39 4.01 -8.75
C GLY A 52 6.86 5.42 -9.09
N PRO A 53 6.22 6.49 -8.54
CA PRO A 53 6.65 7.86 -8.79
C PRO A 53 8.07 8.15 -8.31
N VAL A 54 8.52 7.54 -7.21
CA VAL A 54 9.87 7.75 -6.67
C VAL A 54 10.93 7.14 -7.57
N LEU A 55 10.71 5.92 -8.09
CA LEU A 55 11.62 5.30 -9.06
C LEU A 55 11.69 6.11 -10.36
N MET A 56 10.57 6.65 -10.80
CA MET A 56 10.51 7.52 -11.99
C MET A 56 11.22 8.87 -11.76
N GLN A 57 11.19 9.39 -10.54
CA GLN A 57 11.98 10.57 -10.16
C GLN A 57 13.49 10.28 -10.23
N ILE A 58 13.94 9.15 -9.68
CA ILE A 58 15.35 8.73 -9.78
C ILE A 58 15.77 8.56 -11.25
N TYR A 59 14.90 7.97 -12.08
CA TYR A 59 15.13 7.84 -13.52
C TYR A 59 15.30 9.21 -14.20
N SER A 60 14.40 10.15 -13.95
CA SER A 60 14.49 11.50 -14.53
C SER A 60 15.74 12.25 -14.08
N LEU A 61 16.15 12.09 -12.82
CA LEU A 61 17.39 12.68 -12.31
C LEU A 61 18.63 12.08 -12.97
N GLN A 62 18.62 10.76 -13.22
CA GLN A 62 19.71 10.08 -13.92
C GLN A 62 19.83 10.53 -15.38
N GLU A 63 18.70 10.71 -16.07
CA GLU A 63 18.72 11.27 -17.44
C GLU A 63 19.30 12.69 -17.47
N ALA A 64 18.93 13.55 -16.50
CA ALA A 64 19.49 14.89 -16.39
C ALA A 64 21.01 14.84 -16.10
N TYR A 65 21.43 13.99 -15.15
CA TYR A 65 22.84 13.83 -14.79
C TYR A 65 23.68 13.34 -15.98
N HIS A 66 23.16 12.38 -16.75
CA HIS A 66 23.84 11.88 -17.95
C HIS A 66 23.96 12.95 -19.03
N GLN A 67 22.98 13.85 -19.18
CA GLN A 67 23.07 14.96 -20.13
C GLN A 67 24.14 16.00 -19.74
N GLU A 68 24.40 16.18 -18.45
CA GLU A 68 25.38 17.15 -17.95
C GLU A 68 26.80 16.61 -17.89
N MET A 69 26.96 15.33 -17.51
CA MET A 69 28.26 14.73 -17.18
C MET A 69 28.71 13.63 -18.16
N ASP A 70 27.89 13.30 -19.17
CA ASP A 70 28.10 12.22 -20.15
C ASP A 70 28.36 10.84 -19.51
N ARG A 71 27.81 10.65 -18.30
CA ARG A 71 27.89 9.41 -17.51
C ARG A 71 26.73 9.33 -16.52
N TYR A 72 26.39 8.13 -16.06
CA TYR A 72 25.42 7.94 -14.98
C TYR A 72 26.06 8.09 -13.60
N ALA A 73 25.25 8.47 -12.61
CA ALA A 73 25.68 8.48 -11.22
C ALA A 73 25.71 7.05 -10.65
N VAL A 74 26.73 6.74 -9.87
CA VAL A 74 27.02 5.39 -9.33
C VAL A 74 26.17 5.08 -8.10
N ASN A 75 25.82 6.12 -7.33
CA ASN A 75 25.09 6.02 -6.07
C ASN A 75 24.18 7.24 -5.83
N LEU A 76 23.16 7.08 -4.99
CA LEU A 76 22.14 8.11 -4.72
C LEU A 76 22.72 9.43 -4.18
N LEU A 77 23.85 9.37 -3.48
CA LEU A 77 24.56 10.54 -2.97
C LEU A 77 25.15 11.41 -4.10
N GLU A 78 25.60 10.79 -5.19
CA GLU A 78 26.16 11.52 -6.34
C GLU A 78 25.05 12.14 -7.20
N LEU A 79 23.87 11.51 -7.19
CA LEU A 79 22.66 12.01 -7.84
C LEU A 79 21.97 13.14 -7.06
N ASP A 80 22.49 13.49 -5.87
CA ASP A 80 21.86 14.43 -4.93
C ASP A 80 20.39 14.06 -4.60
N PHE A 81 20.10 12.75 -4.59
CA PHE A 81 18.76 12.26 -4.30
C PHE A 81 18.52 12.21 -2.79
N THR A 82 17.50 12.93 -2.33
CA THR A 82 17.01 12.85 -0.95
C THR A 82 15.84 11.88 -0.86
N ASP A 83 15.95 10.87 0.02
CA ASP A 83 14.86 9.93 0.27
C ASP A 83 13.61 10.67 0.81
N PRO A 84 12.42 10.46 0.23
CA PRO A 84 11.18 11.05 0.72
C PRO A 84 10.76 10.60 2.14
N GLY A 85 11.48 9.67 2.76
CA GLY A 85 11.18 9.16 4.10
C GLY A 85 10.05 8.14 4.09
N SER A 86 10.03 7.27 3.07
CA SER A 86 8.95 6.29 2.93
C SER A 86 8.87 5.35 4.13
N LYS A 87 7.65 5.09 4.60
CA LYS A 87 7.40 4.07 5.63
C LYS A 87 7.49 2.65 5.08
N TYR A 88 7.26 2.48 3.78
CA TYR A 88 7.03 1.17 3.17
C TYR A 88 8.21 0.68 2.33
N PHE A 89 9.02 1.60 1.82
CA PHE A 89 10.13 1.29 0.92
C PHE A 89 11.45 1.88 1.42
N ASP A 90 12.53 1.16 1.15
CA ASP A 90 13.88 1.72 1.16
C ASP A 90 14.37 1.81 -0.30
N TYR A 91 14.85 2.99 -0.69
CA TYR A 91 15.35 3.25 -2.04
C TYR A 91 16.88 3.14 -2.05
N THR A 92 17.38 2.36 -3.00
CA THR A 92 18.82 2.16 -3.20
C THR A 92 19.13 2.22 -4.67
N MET A 93 20.36 2.54 -5.00
CA MET A 93 20.83 2.53 -6.37
C MET A 93 22.26 2.04 -6.40
N SER A 94 22.57 1.26 -7.42
CA SER A 94 23.91 0.82 -7.72
C SER A 94 24.09 0.82 -9.22
N GLY A 95 25.21 1.36 -9.67
CA GLY A 95 25.55 1.44 -11.09
C GLY A 95 27.03 1.64 -11.29
N ASP A 96 27.37 2.02 -12.51
CA ASP A 96 28.67 2.44 -12.99
C ASP A 96 28.46 3.62 -13.97
N SER A 97 29.53 4.13 -14.58
CA SER A 97 29.43 5.27 -15.49
C SER A 97 28.53 5.03 -16.71
N LEU A 98 28.27 3.77 -17.09
CA LEU A 98 27.53 3.40 -18.30
C LEU A 98 26.14 2.82 -18.01
N SER A 99 25.87 2.35 -16.78
CA SER A 99 24.61 1.71 -16.44
C SER A 99 24.24 1.94 -14.98
N TYR A 100 22.95 1.92 -14.67
CA TYR A 100 22.50 1.96 -13.28
C TYR A 100 21.25 1.12 -13.08
N VAL A 101 21.05 0.68 -11.84
CA VAL A 101 19.83 0.04 -11.40
C VAL A 101 19.36 0.74 -10.14
N ALA A 102 18.24 1.45 -10.25
CA ALA A 102 17.50 1.96 -9.10
C ALA A 102 16.57 0.88 -8.58
N LYS A 103 16.54 0.70 -7.25
CA LYS A 103 15.82 -0.38 -6.56
C LYS A 103 14.98 0.18 -5.41
N ALA A 104 13.70 -0.13 -5.38
CA ALA A 104 12.85 0.01 -4.19
C ALA A 104 12.64 -1.35 -3.53
N THR A 105 12.96 -1.47 -2.25
CA THR A 105 12.79 -2.70 -1.47
C THR A 105 11.72 -2.51 -0.41
N VAL A 106 10.80 -3.47 -0.26
CA VAL A 106 9.74 -3.40 0.74
C VAL A 106 10.33 -3.57 2.15
N LYS A 107 10.21 -2.54 2.97
CA LYS A 107 10.77 -2.45 4.33
C LYS A 107 9.99 -3.22 5.39
N ILE A 108 8.67 -3.24 5.25
CA ILE A 108 7.76 -3.76 6.27
C ILE A 108 7.10 -5.08 5.83
N SER A 109 6.60 -5.85 6.79
CA SER A 109 5.77 -7.03 6.50
C SER A 109 4.42 -6.60 5.93
N LEU A 110 4.33 -6.62 4.60
CA LEU A 110 3.08 -6.54 3.85
C LEU A 110 2.71 -7.94 3.36
N LYS A 111 1.41 -8.21 3.30
CA LYS A 111 0.89 -9.41 2.65
C LYS A 111 0.10 -9.03 1.41
N ASP A 112 0.24 -9.80 0.34
CA ASP A 112 -0.62 -9.63 -0.83
C ASP A 112 -2.06 -10.10 -0.54
N GLY A 113 -2.96 -9.92 -1.50
CA GLY A 113 -4.36 -10.39 -1.39
C GLY A 113 -4.51 -11.92 -1.32
N GLN A 114 -3.42 -12.68 -1.47
CA GLN A 114 -3.36 -14.14 -1.38
C GLN A 114 -2.67 -14.63 -0.09
N GLY A 115 -2.12 -13.72 0.73
CA GLY A 115 -1.47 -14.01 2.00
C GLY A 115 0.05 -14.16 1.94
N ASN A 116 0.68 -13.97 0.78
CA ASN A 116 2.14 -14.07 0.62
C ASN A 116 2.82 -12.84 1.23
N GLU A 117 3.90 -13.04 1.99
CA GLU A 117 4.69 -11.94 2.55
C GLU A 117 5.55 -11.27 1.47
N LEU A 118 5.54 -9.94 1.45
CA LEU A 118 6.25 -9.11 0.47
C LEU A 118 7.49 -8.43 1.05
N LYS A 119 7.83 -8.65 2.31
CA LYS A 119 8.98 -8.00 2.95
C LYS A 119 10.28 -8.42 2.27
N GLY A 120 11.14 -7.46 1.95
CA GLY A 120 12.42 -7.71 1.27
C GLY A 120 12.29 -7.98 -0.23
N GLU A 121 11.07 -8.13 -0.75
CA GLU A 121 10.84 -8.13 -2.19
C GLU A 121 11.12 -6.73 -2.75
N PHE A 122 11.56 -6.67 -3.99
CA PHE A 122 12.03 -5.42 -4.58
C PHE A 122 11.59 -5.25 -6.03
N VAL A 123 11.59 -4.00 -6.48
CA VAL A 123 11.34 -3.60 -7.87
C VAL A 123 12.48 -2.73 -8.34
N THR A 124 12.80 -2.81 -9.63
CA THR A 124 13.91 -2.06 -10.21
C THR A 124 13.52 -1.34 -11.49
N VAL A 125 14.23 -0.26 -11.78
CA VAL A 125 14.30 0.41 -13.09
C VAL A 125 15.77 0.63 -13.45
N ASN A 126 16.11 0.44 -14.72
CA ASN A 126 17.44 0.72 -15.27
C ASN A 126 17.43 1.89 -16.26
N GLU A 127 18.58 2.19 -16.86
CA GLU A 127 18.77 3.28 -17.83
C GLU A 127 17.90 3.13 -19.09
N LYS A 128 17.58 1.90 -19.49
CA LYS A 128 16.70 1.58 -20.62
C LYS A 128 15.22 1.63 -20.27
N LYS A 129 14.89 2.04 -19.04
CA LYS A 129 13.52 2.03 -18.51
C LYS A 129 12.91 0.62 -18.46
N GLU A 130 13.74 -0.40 -18.37
CA GLU A 130 13.31 -1.78 -18.20
C GLU A 130 12.93 -2.00 -16.74
N HIS A 131 11.76 -2.61 -16.55
CA HIS A 131 11.19 -2.85 -15.23
C HIS A 131 11.56 -4.27 -14.78
N GLY A 132 12.23 -4.36 -13.64
CA GLY A 132 12.71 -5.62 -13.06
C GLY A 132 12.29 -5.82 -11.61
N GLY A 133 12.84 -6.86 -11.00
CA GLY A 133 12.58 -7.23 -9.60
C GLY A 133 11.59 -8.38 -9.43
N SER A 134 11.16 -8.56 -8.18
CA SER A 134 10.36 -9.68 -7.70
C SER A 134 8.95 -9.70 -8.29
N GLU A 135 8.55 -10.85 -8.83
CA GLU A 135 7.25 -11.02 -9.48
C GLU A 135 6.06 -10.68 -8.56
N ASN A 136 6.15 -11.01 -7.27
CA ASN A 136 5.06 -10.77 -6.32
C ASN A 136 4.74 -9.28 -6.16
N VAL A 137 5.76 -8.42 -5.99
CA VAL A 137 5.55 -6.97 -5.85
C VAL A 137 5.13 -6.36 -7.19
N ARG A 138 5.69 -6.85 -8.30
CA ARG A 138 5.31 -6.41 -9.65
C ARG A 138 3.86 -6.67 -9.99
N ARG A 139 3.37 -7.88 -9.68
CA ARG A 139 1.98 -8.29 -9.87
C ARG A 139 1.02 -7.38 -9.11
N VAL A 140 1.33 -7.07 -7.85
CA VAL A 140 0.43 -6.28 -6.99
C VAL A 140 0.55 -4.78 -7.29
N GLY A 141 1.77 -4.28 -7.49
CA GLY A 141 2.10 -2.88 -7.77
C GLY A 141 1.85 -2.44 -9.22
N ARG A 142 1.59 -3.38 -10.15
CA ARG A 142 1.49 -3.14 -11.61
C ARG A 142 2.78 -2.53 -12.19
N TRP A 143 3.90 -3.21 -11.97
CA TRP A 143 5.26 -2.80 -12.37
C TRP A 143 5.92 -3.75 -13.35
#